data_AF-A0A937WA24-F1
#
_entry.id   AF-A0A937WA24-F1
#
_cell.length_a   1.000
_cell.length_b   1.000
_cell.length_c   1.000
_cell.angle_alpha   90.00
_cell.angle_beta   90.00
_cell.angle_gamma   90.00
#
_symmetry.space_group_name_H-M   'P 1'
#
loop_
_entity.id
_entity.type
_entity.pdbx_description
1 polymer ?
#
loop_
_entity_poly.entity_id
_entity_poly.type
_entity_poly.pdbx_seq_one_letter_code
_entity_poly.pdbx_strand_id
1 'polypeptide(L)'
;MATKPTPICGEHCIPKEWRPITFEYNDEDISIRVPNVYAWVCPVNGEASFTPETVDELIVTARELLETARRARQRRSVLTEYIVSVGQPSTLRSPA
;
A
#
# COMPACT_ATOMS: atom_id res chain seq x y z
N MET A 1 -32.75 0.79 18.01
CA MET A 1 -31.49 1.33 17.47
C MET A 1 -30.40 1.02 18.48
N ALA A 2 -29.59 -0.01 18.25
CA ALA A 2 -28.52 -0.37 19.18
C ALA A 2 -27.36 0.60 18.96
N THR A 3 -27.16 1.54 19.89
CA THR A 3 -25.96 2.37 19.96
C THR A 3 -24.78 1.43 20.25
N LYS A 4 -24.03 1.03 19.21
CA LYS A 4 -22.77 0.29 19.39
C LYS A 4 -21.92 1.12 20.38
N PRO A 5 -21.53 0.57 21.54
CA PRO A 5 -20.81 1.34 22.56
C PRO A 5 -19.49 1.84 21.97
N THR A 6 -19.18 3.11 22.20
CA THR A 6 -17.92 3.71 21.78
C THR A 6 -16.78 2.96 22.46
N PRO A 7 -15.82 2.37 21.71
CA PRO A 7 -14.70 1.69 22.31
C PRO A 7 -13.83 2.69 23.06
N ILE A 8 -13.34 2.26 24.23
CA ILE A 8 -12.41 3.03 25.05
C ILE A 8 -10.99 2.60 24.68
N CYS A 9 -10.08 3.55 24.52
CA CYS A 9 -8.67 3.22 24.38
C CYS A 9 -8.15 2.65 25.70
N GLY A 10 -7.61 1.42 25.69
CA GLY A 10 -7.17 0.74 26.91
C GLY A 10 -5.99 1.41 27.62
N GLU A 11 -5.17 2.17 26.88
CA GLU A 11 -4.01 2.88 27.43
C GLU A 11 -4.38 4.23 28.06
N HIS A 12 -5.27 4.98 27.42
CA HIS A 12 -5.61 6.35 27.83
C HIS A 12 -6.93 6.44 28.59
N CYS A 13 -7.73 5.37 28.63
CA CYS A 13 -9.07 5.32 29.22
C CYS A 13 -10.05 6.38 28.68
N ILE A 14 -9.82 6.89 27.47
CA ILE A 14 -10.67 7.88 26.80
C ILE A 14 -11.52 7.23 25.70
N PRO A 15 -12.72 7.77 25.40
CA PRO A 15 -13.53 7.32 24.27
C PRO A 15 -12.80 7.59 22.96
N LYS A 16 -12.78 6.60 22.07
CA LYS A 16 -12.28 6.78 20.70
C LYS A 16 -13.24 7.64 19.89
N GLU A 17 -12.70 8.34 18.91
CA GLU A 17 -13.48 9.17 18.00
C GLU A 17 -13.74 8.42 16.68
N TRP A 18 -14.96 8.50 16.17
CA TRP A 18 -15.29 7.97 14.85
C TRP A 18 -14.85 8.97 13.79
N ARG A 19 -13.75 8.69 13.10
CA ARG A 19 -13.18 9.61 12.10
C ARG A 19 -12.64 8.86 10.88
N PRO A 20 -12.66 9.50 9.69
CA PRO A 20 -12.04 8.93 8.50
C PRO A 20 -10.51 8.96 8.66
N ILE A 21 -9.87 7.86 8.25
CA ILE A 21 -8.42 7.73 8.21
C ILE A 21 -7.97 7.17 6.86
N THR A 22 -6.66 7.23 6.64
CA THR A 22 -6.01 6.53 5.53
C THR A 22 -5.48 5.21 6.06
N PHE A 23 -6.02 4.10 5.56
CA PHE A 23 -5.46 2.78 5.79
C PHE A 23 -4.23 2.61 4.89
N GLU A 24 -3.11 2.23 5.48
CA GLU A 24 -1.87 2.01 4.76
C GLU A 24 -1.41 0.57 4.98
N TYR A 25 -1.13 -0.12 3.87
CA TYR A 25 -0.63 -1.48 3.87
C TYR A 25 0.62 -1.53 3.01
N ASN A 26 1.73 -1.96 3.61
CA ASN A 26 3.02 -2.08 2.95
C ASN A 26 3.37 -3.56 2.84
N ASP A 27 3.50 -4.06 1.62
CA ASP A 27 3.95 -5.42 1.32
C ASP A 27 5.15 -5.35 0.38
N GLU A 28 6.31 -5.72 0.89
CA GLU A 28 7.61 -5.67 0.22
C GLU A 28 7.94 -4.27 -0.33
N ASP A 29 7.59 -4.02 -1.59
CA ASP A 29 7.89 -2.80 -2.37
C ASP A 29 6.60 -2.16 -2.92
N ILE A 30 5.43 -2.64 -2.48
CA ILE A 30 4.11 -2.14 -2.87
C ILE A 30 3.45 -1.51 -1.65
N SER A 31 3.25 -0.19 -1.70
CA SER A 31 2.49 0.57 -0.71
C SER A 31 1.07 0.82 -1.22
N ILE A 32 0.08 0.29 -0.49
CA ILE A 32 -1.34 0.48 -0.76
C ILE A 32 -1.88 1.49 0.25
N ARG A 33 -2.51 2.55 -0.24
CA ARG A 33 -3.13 3.60 0.59
C ARG A 33 -4.60 3.71 0.23
N VAL A 34 -5.47 3.41 1.19
CA VAL A 34 -6.92 3.51 1.04
C VAL A 34 -7.40 4.68 1.90
N PRO A 35 -7.72 5.84 1.29
CA PRO A 35 -8.25 6.99 2.02
C PRO A 35 -9.73 6.79 2.40
N ASN A 36 -10.23 7.64 3.31
CA ASN A 36 -11.64 7.70 3.72
C ASN A 36 -12.18 6.42 4.39
N VAL A 37 -11.31 5.65 5.04
CA VAL A 37 -11.73 4.48 5.81
C VAL A 37 -12.14 4.93 7.21
N TYR A 38 -13.38 4.69 7.60
CA TYR A 38 -13.84 5.07 8.93
C TYR A 38 -13.40 4.07 9.99
N ALA A 39 -12.84 4.59 11.08
CA ALA A 39 -12.38 3.80 12.20
C ALA A 39 -12.59 4.53 13.53
N TRP A 40 -12.56 3.77 14.62
CA TRP A 40 -12.45 4.32 15.96
C TRP A 40 -11.00 4.67 16.25
N VAL A 41 -10.70 5.95 16.35
CA VAL A 41 -9.32 6.41 16.53
C VAL A 41 -9.16 7.05 17.88
N CYS A 42 -8.10 6.66 18.58
CA CYS A 42 -7.70 7.33 19.81
C CYS A 42 -7.20 8.75 19.47
N PRO A 43 -7.74 9.80 20.09
CA PRO A 43 -7.30 11.18 19.83
C PRO A 43 -5.88 11.47 20.34
N VAL A 44 -5.34 10.65 21.26
CA VAL A 44 -4.03 10.89 21.88
C VAL A 44 -2.89 10.22 21.10
N ASN A 45 -2.95 8.90 20.87
CA ASN A 45 -1.88 8.15 20.21
C ASN A 45 -2.18 7.82 18.74
N GLY A 46 -3.38 8.11 18.24
CA GLY A 46 -3.77 7.81 16.87
C GLY A 46 -4.09 6.32 16.61
N GLU A 47 -4.19 5.49 17.65
CA GLU A 47 -4.52 4.06 17.51
C GLU A 47 -5.91 3.89 16.88
N ALA A 48 -5.93 3.33 15.67
CA ALA A 48 -7.14 3.00 14.95
C ALA A 48 -7.63 1.59 15.32
N SER A 49 -8.91 1.47 15.61
CA SER A 49 -9.62 0.21 15.76
C SER A 49 -10.75 0.14 14.75
N PHE A 50 -10.77 -0.96 14.02
CA PHE A 50 -11.75 -1.25 12.99
C PHE A 50 -12.70 -2.33 13.47
N THR A 51 -13.93 -2.34 12.96
CA THR A 51 -14.82 -3.48 13.10
C THR A 51 -14.30 -4.66 12.28
N PRO A 52 -14.49 -5.91 12.72
CA PRO A 52 -14.04 -7.10 11.98
C PRO A 52 -14.58 -7.10 10.54
N GLU A 53 -15.85 -6.73 10.37
CA GLU A 53 -16.50 -6.55 9.06
C GLU A 53 -15.68 -5.64 8.12
N THR A 54 -15.24 -4.49 8.63
CA THR A 54 -14.43 -3.52 7.87
C THR A 54 -13.02 -4.01 7.62
N VAL A 55 -12.43 -4.75 8.57
CA VAL A 55 -11.10 -5.36 8.39
C VAL A 55 -11.14 -6.40 7.28
N ASP A 56 -12.15 -7.26 7.26
CA ASP A 56 -12.33 -8.27 6.21
C ASP A 56 -12.44 -7.60 4.82
N GLU A 57 -13.26 -6.56 4.68
CA GLU A 57 -13.39 -5.81 3.42
C GLU A 57 -12.07 -5.14 2.99
N LEU A 58 -11.35 -4.53 3.94
CA LEU A 58 -10.04 -3.91 3.68
C LEU A 58 -9.00 -4.94 3.26
N ILE A 59 -8.98 -6.13 3.88
CA ILE A 59 -8.05 -7.20 3.53
C ILE A 59 -8.32 -7.72 2.13
N VAL A 60 -9.59 -7.93 1.77
CA VAL A 60 -9.98 -8.35 0.41
C VAL A 60 -9.52 -7.30 -0.61
N THR A 61 -9.86 -6.03 -0.37
CA THR A 61 -9.48 -4.91 -1.25
C THR A 61 -7.96 -4.79 -1.39
N ALA A 62 -7.22 -4.87 -0.28
CA ALA A 62 -5.77 -4.79 -0.28
C ALA A 62 -5.14 -5.94 -1.07
N ARG A 63 -5.68 -7.16 -0.95
CA ARG A 63 -5.21 -8.32 -1.75
C ARG A 63 -5.42 -8.12 -3.24
N GLU A 64 -6.60 -7.66 -3.66
CA GLU A 64 -6.88 -7.42 -5.07
C GLU A 64 -5.98 -6.33 -5.67
N LEU A 65 -5.76 -5.24 -4.91
CA LEU A 65 -4.84 -4.17 -5.29
C LEU A 65 -3.39 -4.67 -5.36
N LEU A 66 -2.98 -5.51 -4.41
CA LEU A 66 -1.64 -6.10 -4.39
C LEU A 66 -1.42 -7.02 -5.59
N GLU A 67 -2.38 -7.89 -5.89
CA GLU A 67 -2.32 -8.75 -7.08
C GLU A 67 -2.25 -7.94 -8.36
N THR A 68 -3.05 -6.87 -8.46
CA THR A 68 -3.05 -5.97 -9.61
C THR A 68 -1.72 -5.25 -9.76
N ALA A 69 -1.16 -4.73 -8.66
CA ALA A 69 0.14 -4.09 -8.63
C ALA A 69 1.27 -5.05 -8.99
N ARG A 70 1.25 -6.29 -8.47
CA ARG A 70 2.19 -7.36 -8.83
C ARG A 70 2.10 -7.72 -10.32
N ARG A 71 0.89 -7.87 -10.88
CA ARG A 71 0.69 -8.11 -12.32
C ARG A 71 1.20 -6.93 -13.17
N ALA A 72 0.92 -5.70 -12.76
CA ALA A 72 1.41 -4.50 -13.45
C ALA A 72 2.95 -4.42 -13.43
N ARG A 73 3.57 -4.77 -12.30
CA ARG A 73 5.03 -4.87 -12.17
C ARG A 73 5.60 -5.93 -13.09
N GLN A 74 5.03 -7.13 -13.12
CA GLN A 74 5.45 -8.21 -14.02
C GLN A 74 5.35 -7.80 -15.50
N ARG A 75 4.30 -7.07 -15.88
CA ARG A 75 4.16 -6.51 -17.22
C ARG A 75 5.22 -5.44 -17.52
N ARG A 76 5.56 -4.57 -16.56
CA ARG A 76 6.66 -3.60 -16.71
C ARG A 76 8.01 -4.27 -16.87
N SER A 77 8.28 -5.39 -16.20
CA SER A 77 9.51 -6.18 -16.36
C SER A 77 9.58 -6.98 -17.67
N VAL A 78 8.52 -7.02 -18.48
CA VAL A 78 8.54 -7.58 -19.85
C VAL A 78 8.90 -6.51 -20.89
N LEU A 79 8.73 -5.21 -20.59
CA LEU A 79 9.26 -4.09 -21.37
C LEU A 79 10.72 -3.80 -20.98
N THR A 80 11.55 -4.85 -20.98
CA THR A 80 13.00 -4.69 -20.84
C THR A 80 13.48 -4.03 -22.13
N GLU A 81 13.91 -2.78 -22.03
CA GLU A 81 14.58 -2.07 -23.11
C GLU A 81 15.85 -2.86 -23.48
N TYR A 82 15.84 -3.50 -24.65
CA TYR A 82 17.04 -4.14 -25.20
C TYR A 82 17.94 -3.04 -25.77
N ILE A 83 18.77 -2.44 -24.91
CA ILE A 83 19.83 -1.54 -25.37
C ILE A 83 20.93 -2.40 -26.02
N VAL A 84 20.87 -2.54 -27.34
CA VAL A 84 21.96 -3.13 -28.13
C VAL A 84 22.95 -2.03 -28.48
N SER A 85 24.10 -2.02 -27.82
CA SER A 85 25.23 -1.20 -28.24
C SER A 85 25.81 -1.76 -29.53
N VAL A 86 25.68 -1.02 -30.62
CA VAL A 86 26.44 -1.29 -31.86
C VAL A 86 27.91 -0.96 -31.60
N GLY A 87 28.76 -1.99 -31.58
CA GLY A 87 30.20 -1.80 -31.52
C GLY A 87 30.66 -0.98 -32.73
N GLN A 88 31.28 0.17 -32.50
CA GLN A 88 31.96 0.89 -33.57
C GLN A 88 33.01 -0.03 -34.19
N PRO A 89 33.04 -0.18 -35.52
CA PRO A 89 34.08 -0.95 -36.18
C PRO A 89 35.43 -0.33 -35.83
N SER A 90 36.26 -1.16 -35.19
CA SER A 90 37.66 -0.93 -34.94
C SER A 90 38.32 -0.31 -36.16
N THR A 91 38.71 0.97 -36.05
CA THR A 91 39.61 1.58 -37.02
C THR A 91 41.00 1.03 -36.76
N LEU A 92 41.21 -0.20 -37.20
CA LEU A 92 42.52 -0.82 -37.31
C LEU A 92 43.19 -0.17 -38.52
N ARG A 93 43.93 0.91 -38.28
CA ARG A 93 44.87 1.46 -39.27
C ARG A 93 46.13 1.95 -38.59
N SER A 94 47.08 1.03 -38.46
CA SER A 94 48.53 1.25 -38.51
C SER A 94 49.07 0.31 -39.61
N PRO A 95 50.26 0.49 -40.20
CA PRO A 95 51.26 1.55 -40.02
C PRO A 95 51.78 2.15 -41.36
N ALA A 96 52.53 3.25 -41.29
CA ALA A 96 53.68 3.58 -42.15
C ALA A 96 54.48 4.71 -41.50
#